data_AF-A0A009MKM6-F1
#
_entry.id   AF-A0A009MKM6-F1
#
_cell.length_a   1.000
_cell.length_b   1.000
_cell.length_c   1.000
_cell.angle_alpha   90.00
_cell.angle_beta   90.00
_cell.angle_gamma   90.00
#
_symmetry.space_group_name_H-M   'P 1'
#
loop_
_entity.id
_entity.type
_entity.pdbx_description
1 polymer ?
#
loop_
_entity_poly.entity_id
_entity_poly.type
_entity_poly.pdbx_seq_one_letter_code
_entity_poly.pdbx_strand_id
1 'polypeptide(L)'
;MIYYTTTKTDCLLSLMQCISNGSAKFWFSDSVSFSKFHTVIPKLILEYGLNLDESLRKRKSDYGEPVWSLVINYDPAKNDVFQFWLFTTGYREARRSKLTLKEILAKNSSMVQKQKLNSILTVKKEKLLRYGDYVLGQYIEFSELKPQFAKTYYHPEQFGVIFNTKTIRTKTIDSNKNSTYRIFKPFDNFELKRLASINKNFGFAFLENKNTRWNQTSVSHFLLNQFGIKFDANASYNDRLKELTRVLRRVRKKHLEFFQRYSQKKIRFTWYLSNDFMESAERELNKKIDLISTGKADRLKEATYRLSAHGNFHGTRHQIGKLQAKTRSKLNSRDPNHKKLNQMYFPQNLHYVRFTAKKAQNMKEFELVCRNADKIYLNKQDRQNSKDQHLRRDKKTHSFIAS
;
A
#
# COMPACT_ATOMS: atom_id res chain seq x y z
N MET A 1 -3.66 -23.52 -7.74
CA MET A 1 -2.63 -23.20 -6.73
C MET A 1 -3.36 -22.74 -5.49
N ILE A 2 -2.96 -23.25 -4.33
CA ILE A 2 -3.61 -22.97 -3.06
C ILE A 2 -2.59 -22.33 -2.13
N TYR A 3 -2.99 -21.27 -1.45
CA TYR A 3 -2.19 -20.57 -0.46
C TYR A 3 -2.86 -20.73 0.89
N TYR A 4 -2.18 -21.39 1.81
CA TYR A 4 -2.61 -21.59 3.18
C TYR A 4 -1.95 -20.56 4.09
N THR A 5 -2.73 -19.82 4.86
CA THR A 5 -2.25 -18.69 5.67
C THR A 5 -2.90 -18.67 7.06
N THR A 6 -2.13 -18.30 8.07
CA THR A 6 -2.60 -18.13 9.47
C THR A 6 -2.24 -16.77 10.06
N THR A 7 -1.48 -15.96 9.32
CA THR A 7 -1.13 -14.60 9.73
C THR A 7 -1.72 -13.60 8.74
N LYS A 8 -2.16 -12.46 9.27
CA LYS A 8 -2.66 -11.32 8.49
C LYS A 8 -1.69 -10.93 7.37
N THR A 9 -0.39 -10.88 7.64
CA THR A 9 0.58 -10.44 6.65
C THR A 9 0.81 -11.46 5.54
N ASP A 10 0.82 -12.76 5.86
CA ASP A 10 0.92 -13.81 4.83
C ASP A 10 -0.34 -13.84 3.97
N CYS A 11 -1.53 -13.65 4.55
CA CYS A 11 -2.77 -13.56 3.81
C CYS A 11 -2.74 -12.36 2.84
N LEU A 12 -2.45 -11.15 3.33
CA LEU A 12 -2.32 -9.95 2.49
C LEU A 12 -1.30 -10.15 1.35
N LEU A 13 -0.17 -10.83 1.62
CA LEU A 13 0.83 -11.14 0.60
C LEU A 13 0.30 -12.15 -0.43
N SER A 14 -0.30 -13.25 0.01
CA SER A 14 -0.84 -14.31 -0.88
C SER A 14 -1.95 -13.77 -1.79
N LEU A 15 -2.85 -12.93 -1.25
CA LEU A 15 -3.87 -12.23 -2.02
C LEU A 15 -3.23 -11.33 -3.09
N MET A 16 -2.22 -10.54 -2.71
CA MET A 16 -1.50 -9.67 -3.65
C MET A 16 -0.70 -10.45 -4.69
N GLN A 17 -0.16 -11.62 -4.34
CA GLN A 17 0.57 -12.51 -5.26
C GLN A 17 -0.35 -13.10 -6.33
N CYS A 18 -1.57 -13.49 -5.98
CA CYS A 18 -2.57 -13.95 -6.93
C CYS A 18 -2.85 -12.90 -8.03
N ILE A 19 -2.80 -11.63 -7.67
CA ILE A 19 -3.11 -10.51 -8.57
C ILE A 19 -1.88 -10.05 -9.34
N SER A 20 -0.75 -9.85 -8.65
CA SER A 20 0.44 -9.24 -9.25
C SER A 20 1.23 -10.22 -10.10
N ASN A 21 1.45 -11.44 -9.59
CA ASN A 21 2.20 -12.48 -10.31
C ASN A 21 1.24 -13.40 -11.04
N GLY A 22 0.17 -13.82 -10.36
CA GLY A 22 -0.86 -14.67 -10.96
C GLY A 22 -1.70 -13.96 -12.02
N SER A 23 -1.66 -12.62 -12.11
CA SER A 23 -2.42 -11.83 -13.07
C SER A 23 -3.95 -12.07 -12.99
N ALA A 24 -4.46 -12.35 -11.79
CA ALA A 24 -5.89 -12.51 -11.57
C ALA A 24 -6.65 -11.23 -11.93
N LYS A 25 -7.76 -11.39 -12.66
CA LYS A 25 -8.65 -10.30 -13.06
C LYS A 25 -9.94 -10.27 -12.24
N PHE A 26 -10.35 -11.43 -11.75
CA PHE A 26 -11.60 -11.59 -11.01
C PHE A 26 -11.35 -12.33 -9.71
N TRP A 27 -12.21 -12.08 -8.73
CA TRP A 27 -12.12 -12.67 -7.41
C TRP A 27 -13.50 -12.85 -6.77
N PHE A 28 -13.58 -13.80 -5.85
CA PHE A 28 -14.72 -14.02 -4.95
C PHE A 28 -14.17 -14.34 -3.56
N SER A 29 -14.94 -14.07 -2.52
CA SER A 29 -14.58 -14.42 -1.15
C SER A 29 -15.77 -14.89 -0.37
N ASP A 30 -15.57 -15.86 0.51
CA ASP A 30 -16.57 -16.31 1.46
C ASP A 30 -15.87 -16.94 2.68
N SER A 31 -16.66 -17.52 3.58
CA SER A 31 -16.20 -18.23 4.76
C SER A 31 -16.78 -19.64 4.84
N VAL A 32 -16.03 -20.56 5.43
CA VAL A 32 -16.44 -21.94 5.67
C VAL A 32 -16.21 -22.26 7.14
N SER A 33 -17.22 -22.84 7.79
CA SER A 33 -17.07 -23.32 9.18
C SER A 33 -16.05 -24.44 9.26
N PHE A 34 -15.37 -24.57 10.40
CA PHE A 34 -14.39 -25.63 10.61
C PHE A 34 -14.95 -27.02 10.30
N SER A 35 -16.19 -27.31 10.73
CA SER A 35 -16.90 -28.57 10.47
C SER A 35 -17.11 -28.90 8.99
N LYS A 36 -17.21 -27.87 8.13
CA LYS A 36 -17.43 -28.04 6.69
C LYS A 36 -16.14 -27.93 5.88
N PHE A 37 -15.01 -27.62 6.51
CA PHE A 37 -13.75 -27.40 5.82
C PHE A 37 -13.31 -28.61 4.98
N HIS A 38 -13.34 -29.81 5.59
CA HIS A 38 -12.95 -31.05 4.93
C HIS A 38 -13.91 -31.51 3.81
N THR A 39 -15.13 -30.97 3.76
CA THR A 39 -16.10 -31.33 2.72
C THR A 39 -16.16 -30.31 1.60
N VAL A 40 -15.98 -29.02 1.91
CA VAL A 40 -16.08 -27.93 0.93
C VAL A 40 -14.77 -27.74 0.17
N ILE A 41 -13.61 -27.72 0.84
CA ILE A 41 -12.34 -27.41 0.19
C ILE A 41 -11.98 -28.43 -0.90
N PRO A 42 -12.09 -29.76 -0.71
CA PRO A 42 -11.82 -30.72 -1.77
C PRO A 42 -12.73 -30.55 -3.00
N LYS A 43 -14.01 -30.18 -2.80
CA LYS A 43 -14.94 -29.89 -3.90
C LYS A 43 -14.48 -28.67 -4.71
N LEU A 44 -14.07 -27.59 -4.04
CA LEU A 44 -13.48 -26.42 -4.71
C LEU A 44 -12.20 -26.78 -5.46
N ILE A 45 -11.34 -27.64 -4.89
CA ILE A 45 -10.11 -28.08 -5.54
C ILE A 45 -10.41 -28.78 -6.87
N LEU A 46 -11.38 -29.69 -6.86
CA LEU A 46 -11.80 -30.42 -8.05
C LEU A 46 -12.47 -29.50 -9.08
N GLU A 47 -13.46 -28.70 -8.67
CA GLU A 47 -14.24 -27.84 -9.58
C GLU A 47 -13.35 -26.84 -10.33
N TYR A 48 -12.39 -26.23 -9.63
CA TYR A 48 -11.55 -25.16 -10.18
C TYR A 48 -10.17 -25.64 -10.62
N GLY A 49 -9.85 -26.93 -10.51
CA GLY A 49 -8.54 -27.49 -10.84
C GLY A 49 -7.42 -26.80 -10.05
N LEU A 50 -7.57 -26.70 -8.72
CA LEU A 50 -6.60 -25.97 -7.88
C LEU A 50 -5.33 -26.77 -7.60
N ASN A 51 -5.36 -28.09 -7.80
CA ASN A 51 -4.27 -29.04 -7.66
C ASN A 51 -3.48 -29.30 -8.96
N LEU A 52 -3.78 -28.57 -10.05
CA LEU A 52 -3.03 -28.67 -11.29
C LEU A 52 -1.56 -28.35 -11.09
N ASP A 53 -0.69 -29.17 -11.67
CA ASP A 53 0.75 -28.92 -11.71
C ASP A 53 1.10 -27.67 -12.55
N GLU A 54 2.35 -27.22 -12.43
CA GLU A 54 2.81 -26.01 -13.11
C GLU A 54 2.77 -26.12 -14.64
N SER A 55 3.02 -27.31 -15.19
CA SER A 55 3.01 -27.56 -16.63
C SER A 55 1.59 -27.43 -17.21
N LEU A 56 0.58 -28.00 -16.56
CA LEU A 56 -0.81 -27.91 -16.96
C LEU A 56 -1.35 -26.49 -16.80
N ARG A 57 -0.96 -25.81 -15.70
CA ARG A 57 -1.33 -24.39 -15.51
C ARG A 57 -0.74 -23.51 -16.60
N LYS A 58 0.52 -23.74 -16.97
CA LYS A 58 1.18 -23.02 -18.07
C LYS A 58 0.48 -23.31 -19.39
N ARG A 59 0.13 -24.58 -19.66
CA ARG A 59 -0.65 -24.97 -20.83
C ARG A 59 -1.96 -24.18 -20.91
N LYS A 60 -2.79 -24.22 -19.86
CA LYS A 60 -4.04 -23.42 -19.80
C LYS A 60 -3.80 -21.94 -20.08
N SER A 61 -2.78 -21.38 -19.44
CA SER A 61 -2.38 -19.99 -19.66
C SER A 61 -2.02 -19.70 -21.13
N ASP A 62 -1.28 -20.58 -21.81
CA ASP A 62 -0.86 -20.41 -23.21
C ASP A 62 -2.03 -20.48 -24.19
N TYR A 63 -3.07 -21.25 -23.86
CA TYR A 63 -4.33 -21.31 -24.59
C TYR A 63 -5.33 -20.21 -24.20
N GLY A 64 -4.96 -19.34 -23.25
CA GLY A 64 -5.82 -18.24 -22.81
C GLY A 64 -7.01 -18.69 -21.95
N GLU A 65 -6.94 -19.89 -21.38
CA GLU A 65 -7.96 -20.43 -20.48
C GLU A 65 -7.81 -19.87 -19.05
N PRO A 66 -8.91 -19.84 -18.27
CA PRO A 66 -8.88 -19.40 -16.88
C PRO A 66 -8.00 -20.30 -16.02
N VAL A 67 -7.06 -19.69 -15.31
CA VAL A 67 -6.26 -20.32 -14.27
C VAL A 67 -6.75 -19.84 -12.92
N TRP A 68 -7.08 -20.79 -12.04
CA TRP A 68 -7.62 -20.50 -10.72
C TRP A 68 -6.57 -20.61 -9.62
N SER A 69 -6.73 -19.76 -8.60
CA SER A 69 -5.93 -19.76 -7.39
C SER A 69 -6.84 -19.55 -6.18
N LEU A 70 -6.55 -20.22 -5.07
CA LEU A 70 -7.32 -20.13 -3.84
C LEU A 70 -6.40 -19.67 -2.70
N VAL A 71 -6.84 -18.68 -1.93
CA VAL A 71 -6.19 -18.29 -0.68
C VAL A 71 -7.12 -18.67 0.46
N ILE A 72 -6.62 -19.38 1.46
CA ILE A 72 -7.34 -19.78 2.67
C ILE A 72 -6.62 -19.15 3.85
N ASN A 73 -7.37 -18.47 4.71
CA ASN A 73 -6.87 -17.87 5.93
C ASN A 73 -7.63 -18.41 7.14
N TYR A 74 -6.87 -18.89 8.12
CA TYR A 74 -7.34 -19.16 9.47
C TYR A 74 -6.92 -18.02 10.39
N ASP A 75 -7.87 -17.43 11.10
CA ASP A 75 -7.59 -16.40 12.11
C ASP A 75 -7.87 -17.01 13.50
N PRO A 76 -6.83 -17.22 14.34
CA PRO A 76 -7.00 -17.79 15.68
C PRO A 76 -7.67 -16.83 16.68
N ALA A 77 -8.12 -15.65 16.23
CA ALA A 77 -9.07 -14.83 16.97
C ALA A 77 -10.54 -15.11 16.59
N LYS A 78 -10.78 -15.91 15.54
CA LYS A 78 -12.09 -16.23 14.95
C LYS A 78 -12.19 -17.74 14.66
N ASN A 79 -12.00 -18.55 15.70
CA ASN A 79 -11.63 -19.97 15.63
C ASN A 79 -12.65 -20.87 14.93
N ASP A 80 -13.83 -20.35 14.59
CA ASP A 80 -14.92 -21.15 14.05
C ASP A 80 -14.99 -21.16 12.52
N VAL A 81 -14.27 -20.25 11.84
CA VAL A 81 -14.40 -20.04 10.40
C VAL A 81 -13.06 -19.82 9.68
N PHE A 82 -12.92 -20.50 8.55
CA PHE A 82 -11.89 -20.21 7.55
C PHE A 82 -12.43 -19.19 6.56
N GLN A 83 -11.69 -18.10 6.35
CA GLN A 83 -11.98 -17.18 5.24
C GLN A 83 -11.22 -17.64 4.01
N PHE A 84 -11.85 -17.55 2.84
CA PHE A 84 -11.17 -17.87 1.59
C PHE A 84 -11.45 -16.85 0.49
N TRP A 85 -10.52 -16.78 -0.45
CA TRP A 85 -10.61 -15.97 -1.66
C TRP A 85 -10.25 -16.82 -2.87
N LEU A 86 -11.18 -16.90 -3.81
CA LEU A 86 -10.99 -17.57 -5.08
C LEU A 86 -10.66 -16.53 -6.14
N PHE A 87 -9.58 -16.74 -6.89
CA PHE A 87 -9.09 -15.84 -7.93
C PHE A 87 -9.03 -16.55 -9.28
N THR A 88 -9.27 -15.79 -10.34
CA THR A 88 -9.09 -16.29 -11.71
C THR A 88 -8.51 -15.24 -12.63
N THR A 89 -7.66 -15.68 -13.56
CA THR A 89 -7.18 -14.86 -14.68
C THR A 89 -8.29 -14.52 -15.68
N GLY A 90 -9.38 -15.31 -15.68
CA GLY A 90 -10.37 -15.33 -16.74
C GLY A 90 -9.80 -15.76 -18.09
N TYR A 91 -10.66 -15.76 -19.10
CA TYR A 91 -10.28 -15.93 -20.49
C TYR A 91 -9.50 -14.71 -20.97
N ARG A 92 -8.46 -14.93 -21.80
CA ARG A 92 -7.61 -13.85 -22.31
C ARG A 92 -7.03 -14.19 -23.68
N GLU A 93 -6.61 -13.15 -24.39
CA GLU A 93 -5.73 -13.32 -25.53
C GLU A 93 -4.40 -13.90 -25.06
N ALA A 94 -3.94 -14.92 -25.76
CA ALA A 94 -2.72 -15.66 -25.45
C ALA A 94 -2.14 -16.26 -26.73
N ARG A 95 -0.86 -16.65 -26.68
CA ARG A 95 -0.09 -17.10 -27.86
C ARG A 95 -0.77 -18.20 -28.68
N ARG A 96 -1.50 -19.11 -28.03
CA ARG A 96 -2.18 -20.25 -28.67
C ARG A 96 -3.70 -20.17 -28.57
N SER A 97 -4.24 -19.06 -28.07
CA SER A 97 -5.69 -18.87 -27.98
C SER A 97 -6.28 -18.73 -29.38
N LYS A 98 -7.33 -19.49 -29.68
CA LYS A 98 -8.12 -19.36 -30.92
C LYS A 98 -9.35 -18.46 -30.73
N LEU A 99 -9.54 -17.91 -29.53
CA LEU A 99 -10.72 -17.10 -29.20
C LEU A 99 -10.53 -15.66 -29.66
N THR A 100 -11.55 -15.12 -30.31
CA THR A 100 -11.67 -13.70 -30.62
C THR A 100 -11.92 -12.87 -29.36
N LEU A 101 -11.65 -11.56 -29.42
CA LEU A 101 -11.93 -10.64 -28.31
C LEU A 101 -13.43 -10.68 -27.89
N LYS A 102 -14.35 -10.77 -28.86
CA LYS A 102 -15.80 -10.84 -28.60
C LYS A 102 -16.16 -12.10 -27.81
N GLU A 103 -15.60 -13.25 -28.17
CA GLU A 103 -15.81 -14.51 -27.45
C GLU A 103 -15.20 -14.49 -26.05
N ILE A 104 -14.01 -13.92 -25.90
CA ILE A 104 -13.36 -13.75 -24.59
C ILE A 104 -14.25 -12.91 -23.67
N LEU A 105 -14.79 -11.79 -24.16
CA LEU A 105 -15.67 -10.92 -23.40
C LEU A 105 -16.98 -11.63 -23.02
N ALA A 106 -17.59 -12.37 -23.94
CA ALA A 106 -18.80 -13.14 -23.67
C ALA A 106 -18.57 -14.24 -22.62
N LYS A 107 -17.51 -15.04 -22.77
CA LYS A 107 -17.14 -16.11 -21.82
C LYS A 107 -16.81 -15.55 -20.44
N ASN A 108 -16.06 -14.46 -20.36
CA ASN A 108 -15.77 -13.80 -19.09
C ASN A 108 -17.05 -13.25 -18.44
N SER A 109 -17.96 -12.65 -19.21
CA SER A 109 -19.22 -12.13 -18.68
C SER A 109 -20.09 -13.25 -18.10
N SER A 110 -20.22 -14.37 -18.82
CA SER A 110 -20.93 -15.56 -18.34
C SER A 110 -20.30 -16.14 -17.08
N MET A 111 -18.96 -16.29 -17.05
CA MET A 111 -18.24 -16.80 -15.88
C MET A 111 -18.41 -15.90 -14.66
N VAL A 112 -18.32 -14.57 -14.85
CA VAL A 112 -18.50 -13.57 -13.78
C VAL A 112 -19.90 -13.67 -13.18
N GLN A 113 -20.93 -13.81 -14.01
CA GLN A 113 -22.30 -13.94 -13.54
C GLN A 113 -22.52 -15.27 -12.80
N LYS A 114 -22.14 -16.40 -13.43
CA LYS A 114 -22.33 -17.75 -12.87
C LYS A 114 -21.65 -17.92 -11.52
N GLN A 115 -20.42 -17.41 -11.40
CA GLN A 115 -19.59 -17.56 -10.21
C GLN A 115 -19.63 -16.34 -9.28
N LYS A 116 -20.53 -15.37 -9.55
CA LYS A 116 -20.70 -14.13 -8.77
C LYS A 116 -19.39 -13.39 -8.49
N LEU A 117 -18.50 -13.35 -9.47
CA LEU A 117 -17.15 -12.80 -9.32
C LEU A 117 -17.18 -11.27 -9.30
N ASN A 118 -16.26 -10.69 -8.54
CA ASN A 118 -15.95 -9.27 -8.56
C ASN A 118 -14.72 -9.03 -9.45
N SER A 119 -14.71 -7.92 -10.18
CA SER A 119 -13.51 -7.48 -10.89
C SER A 119 -12.49 -6.89 -9.91
N ILE A 120 -11.22 -7.24 -10.07
CA ILE A 120 -10.11 -6.60 -9.34
C ILE A 120 -10.05 -5.11 -9.72
N LEU A 121 -10.22 -4.83 -11.01
CA LEU A 121 -10.30 -3.47 -11.49
C LEU A 121 -11.74 -2.96 -11.33
N THR A 122 -11.95 -2.03 -10.42
CA THR A 122 -13.30 -1.55 -10.09
C THR A 122 -13.29 -0.12 -9.59
N VAL A 123 -14.37 0.59 -9.89
CA VAL A 123 -14.72 1.91 -9.35
C VAL A 123 -15.82 1.85 -8.30
N LYS A 124 -16.28 0.64 -7.95
CA LYS A 124 -17.34 0.43 -6.95
C LYS A 124 -16.70 0.18 -5.58
N LYS A 125 -16.96 1.06 -4.61
CA LYS A 125 -16.32 1.02 -3.27
C LYS A 125 -16.58 -0.29 -2.53
N GLU A 126 -17.79 -0.82 -2.68
CA GLU A 126 -18.28 -2.07 -2.10
C GLU A 126 -17.70 -3.32 -2.78
N LYS A 127 -17.10 -3.16 -3.97
CA LYS A 127 -16.46 -4.24 -4.73
C LYS A 127 -14.94 -4.24 -4.59
N LEU A 128 -14.37 -3.34 -3.81
CA LEU A 128 -12.93 -3.31 -3.53
C LEU A 128 -12.54 -4.54 -2.70
N LEU A 129 -11.41 -5.16 -3.05
CA LEU A 129 -10.86 -6.27 -2.26
C LEU A 129 -10.34 -5.74 -0.92
N ARG A 130 -10.84 -6.32 0.18
CA ARG A 130 -10.52 -5.91 1.55
C ARG A 130 -10.07 -7.09 2.40
N TYR A 131 -9.24 -6.80 3.39
CA TYR A 131 -8.90 -7.72 4.47
C TYR A 131 -8.67 -6.92 5.76
N GLY A 132 -9.65 -6.96 6.68
CA GLY A 132 -9.70 -6.05 7.82
C GLY A 132 -9.65 -4.59 7.38
N ASP A 133 -8.76 -3.79 7.97
CA ASP A 133 -8.57 -2.38 7.64
C ASP A 133 -7.83 -2.14 6.30
N TYR A 134 -7.41 -3.20 5.61
CA TYR A 134 -6.63 -3.07 4.39
C TYR A 134 -7.53 -3.11 3.16
N VAL A 135 -7.28 -2.19 2.24
CA VAL A 135 -7.96 -2.09 0.94
C VAL A 135 -6.91 -2.20 -0.16
N LEU A 136 -7.13 -3.11 -1.10
CA LEU A 136 -6.22 -3.26 -2.23
C LEU A 136 -6.32 -2.03 -3.13
N GLY A 137 -5.16 -1.48 -3.50
CA GLY A 137 -5.05 -0.42 -4.48
C GLY A 137 -3.82 -0.57 -5.35
N GLN A 138 -3.42 0.54 -5.95
CA GLN A 138 -2.30 0.60 -6.88
C GLN A 138 -1.52 1.90 -6.72
N TYR A 139 -0.26 1.89 -7.14
CA TYR A 139 0.56 3.09 -7.32
C TYR A 139 1.28 3.01 -8.67
N ILE A 140 1.64 4.17 -9.21
CA ILE A 140 2.45 4.29 -10.42
C ILE A 140 3.89 4.56 -10.01
N GLU A 141 4.79 3.75 -10.55
CA GLU A 141 6.24 3.90 -10.48
C GLU A 141 6.74 4.44 -11.82
N PHE A 142 7.45 5.57 -11.79
CA PHE A 142 8.04 6.23 -12.95
C PHE A 142 9.53 5.94 -12.96
N SER A 143 10.02 5.29 -14.01
CA SER A 143 11.45 5.09 -14.23
C SER A 143 12.15 6.44 -14.43
N GLU A 144 13.45 6.50 -14.11
CA GLU A 144 14.36 7.64 -14.37
C GLU A 144 14.17 8.87 -13.47
N LEU A 145 13.08 8.95 -12.71
CA LEU A 145 12.85 10.06 -11.78
C LEU A 145 13.49 9.80 -10.42
N LYS A 146 13.96 10.86 -9.77
CA LYS A 146 14.45 10.83 -8.38
C LYS A 146 13.42 10.17 -7.46
N PRO A 147 13.85 9.44 -6.40
CA PRO A 147 12.96 8.65 -5.56
C PRO A 147 11.75 9.41 -5.00
N GLN A 148 11.90 10.71 -4.69
CA GLN A 148 10.81 11.55 -4.19
C GLN A 148 9.72 11.91 -5.23
N PHE A 149 9.98 11.68 -6.51
CA PHE A 149 9.07 11.97 -7.64
C PHE A 149 8.69 10.72 -8.43
N ALA A 150 9.43 9.63 -8.23
CA ALA A 150 9.28 8.35 -8.90
C ALA A 150 7.97 7.62 -8.59
N LYS A 151 7.17 8.06 -7.61
CA LYS A 151 5.96 7.34 -7.18
C LYS A 151 4.76 8.26 -7.04
N THR A 152 3.63 7.83 -7.56
CA THR A 152 2.32 8.46 -7.31
C THR A 152 1.34 7.42 -6.79
N TYR A 153 0.76 7.72 -5.64
CA TYR A 153 -0.14 6.82 -4.91
C TYR A 153 -1.59 7.24 -5.13
N TYR A 154 -2.46 6.27 -5.39
CA TYR A 154 -3.89 6.47 -5.57
C TYR A 154 -4.64 5.65 -4.54
N HIS A 155 -5.27 6.34 -3.59
CA HIS A 155 -6.04 5.67 -2.55
C HIS A 155 -7.27 4.97 -3.16
N PRO A 156 -7.45 3.66 -2.97
CA PRO A 156 -8.48 2.89 -3.67
C PRO A 156 -9.90 3.34 -3.31
N GLU A 157 -10.15 3.77 -2.08
CA GLU A 157 -11.49 4.26 -1.71
C GLU A 157 -11.83 5.65 -2.29
N GLN A 158 -10.84 6.35 -2.85
CA GLN A 158 -11.05 7.61 -3.56
C GLN A 158 -11.10 7.36 -5.07
N PHE A 159 -10.13 6.62 -5.60
CA PHE A 159 -9.91 6.49 -7.04
C PHE A 159 -10.33 5.15 -7.63
N GLY A 160 -10.68 4.17 -6.80
CA GLY A 160 -10.83 2.80 -7.23
C GLY A 160 -9.52 2.15 -7.65
N VAL A 161 -9.65 1.01 -8.30
CA VAL A 161 -8.56 0.28 -8.94
C VAL A 161 -8.81 0.34 -10.44
N ILE A 162 -8.48 1.46 -11.06
CA ILE A 162 -8.75 1.72 -12.48
C ILE A 162 -7.48 1.51 -13.30
N PHE A 163 -7.58 0.72 -14.38
CA PHE A 163 -6.57 0.73 -15.42
C PHE A 163 -7.21 1.06 -16.77
N ASN A 164 -6.98 2.26 -17.25
CA ASN A 164 -7.14 2.61 -18.65
C ASN A 164 -6.03 3.61 -18.98
N THR A 165 -5.29 3.40 -20.05
CA THR A 165 -4.21 4.31 -20.51
C THR A 165 -4.70 5.35 -21.53
N LYS A 166 -5.99 5.31 -21.90
CA LYS A 166 -6.54 6.09 -23.03
C LYS A 166 -7.33 7.34 -22.63
N THR A 167 -7.68 7.53 -21.37
CA THR A 167 -8.43 8.72 -20.87
C THR A 167 -7.50 9.70 -20.19
N ILE A 168 -7.83 11.01 -20.13
CA ILE A 168 -6.91 12.05 -19.59
C ILE A 168 -7.09 12.21 -18.07
N ARG A 169 -8.35 12.22 -17.62
CA ARG A 169 -8.74 12.32 -16.22
C ARG A 169 -10.03 11.55 -16.01
N THR A 170 -10.12 10.79 -14.92
CA THR A 170 -11.37 10.13 -14.51
C THR A 170 -11.80 10.72 -13.17
N LYS A 171 -13.10 11.07 -13.05
CA LYS A 171 -13.70 11.47 -11.77
C LYS A 171 -13.61 10.30 -10.78
N THR A 172 -13.38 10.63 -9.52
CA THR A 172 -13.25 9.67 -8.41
C THR A 172 -14.53 8.91 -8.12
N ILE A 173 -14.40 7.79 -7.38
CA ILE A 173 -15.54 7.07 -6.79
C ILE A 173 -16.37 8.01 -5.92
N ASP A 174 -15.69 8.89 -5.18
CA ASP A 174 -16.29 9.96 -4.40
C ASP A 174 -16.47 11.19 -5.30
N SER A 175 -17.66 11.32 -5.91
CA SER A 175 -18.02 12.44 -6.80
C SER A 175 -18.09 13.79 -6.07
N ASN A 176 -18.17 13.77 -4.74
CA ASN A 176 -18.28 14.96 -3.91
C ASN A 176 -16.92 15.63 -3.65
N LYS A 177 -15.82 15.00 -4.09
CA LYS A 177 -14.47 15.56 -4.04
C LYS A 177 -13.98 15.87 -5.45
N ASN A 178 -13.40 17.06 -5.63
CA ASN A 178 -12.71 17.48 -6.87
C ASN A 178 -11.38 16.74 -7.11
N SER A 179 -11.33 15.43 -6.85
CA SER A 179 -10.16 14.60 -7.02
C SER A 179 -10.15 14.01 -8.44
N THR A 180 -8.97 13.94 -9.06
CA THR A 180 -8.80 13.43 -10.42
C THR A 180 -7.77 12.31 -10.45
N TYR A 181 -8.16 11.13 -10.95
CA TYR A 181 -7.20 10.07 -11.29
C TYR A 181 -6.50 10.49 -12.59
N ARG A 182 -5.16 10.53 -12.58
CA ARG A 182 -4.38 10.99 -13.72
C ARG A 182 -3.91 9.81 -14.55
N ILE A 183 -4.33 9.81 -15.81
CA ILE A 183 -3.89 8.86 -16.82
C ILE A 183 -3.16 9.66 -17.89
N PHE A 184 -1.99 9.17 -18.30
CA PHE A 184 -1.05 9.91 -19.13
C PHE A 184 -1.18 9.49 -20.59
N LYS A 185 -1.55 10.42 -21.47
CA LYS A 185 -1.50 10.23 -22.93
C LYS A 185 -0.04 10.10 -23.42
N PRO A 186 0.25 9.33 -24.47
CA PRO A 186 1.53 9.41 -25.20
C PRO A 186 1.85 10.84 -25.65
N PHE A 187 3.13 11.15 -25.82
CA PHE A 187 3.58 12.45 -26.34
C PHE A 187 3.34 12.54 -27.84
N ASP A 188 3.00 13.73 -28.32
CA ASP A 188 3.12 14.06 -29.74
C ASP A 188 4.52 14.61 -30.08
N ASN A 189 4.81 14.82 -31.37
CA ASN A 189 6.10 15.30 -31.84
C ASN A 189 6.46 16.70 -31.32
N PHE A 190 5.46 17.57 -31.11
CA PHE A 190 5.68 18.90 -30.54
C PHE A 190 6.11 18.80 -29.07
N GLU A 191 5.45 17.94 -28.31
CA GLU A 191 5.76 17.68 -26.91
C GLU A 191 7.12 17.02 -26.74
N LEU A 192 7.55 16.15 -27.66
CA LEU A 192 8.90 15.58 -27.67
C LEU A 192 9.98 16.67 -27.84
N LYS A 193 9.78 17.62 -28.77
CA LYS A 193 10.70 18.77 -28.94
C LYS A 193 10.72 19.64 -27.68
N ARG A 194 9.56 19.93 -27.11
CA ARG A 194 9.43 20.70 -25.87
C ARG A 194 10.12 20.00 -24.68
N LEU A 195 10.07 18.68 -24.61
CA LEU A 195 10.75 17.90 -23.59
C LEU A 195 12.26 18.04 -23.63
N ALA A 196 12.87 17.99 -24.81
CA ALA A 196 14.31 18.18 -24.92
C ALA A 196 14.75 19.52 -24.30
N SER A 197 14.02 20.59 -24.59
CA SER A 197 14.25 21.93 -24.01
C SER A 197 14.05 21.95 -22.48
N ILE A 198 12.93 21.42 -21.98
CA ILE A 198 12.64 21.36 -20.55
C ILE A 198 13.65 20.48 -19.80
N ASN A 199 14.10 19.37 -20.39
CA ASN A 199 15.09 18.47 -19.80
C ASN A 199 16.46 19.14 -19.69
N LYS A 200 16.89 19.89 -20.71
CA LYS A 200 18.14 20.67 -20.67
C LYS A 200 18.17 21.59 -19.46
N ASN A 201 17.09 22.34 -19.23
CA ASN A 201 17.06 23.37 -18.18
C ASN A 201 16.67 22.83 -16.80
N PHE A 202 15.75 21.86 -16.73
CA PHE A 202 15.13 21.45 -15.47
C PHE A 202 15.27 19.97 -15.15
N GLY A 203 15.87 19.16 -16.03
CA GLY A 203 16.04 17.73 -15.78
C GLY A 203 16.80 17.43 -14.49
N PHE A 204 17.70 18.32 -14.05
CA PHE A 204 18.45 18.15 -12.81
C PHE A 204 17.56 18.08 -11.56
N ALA A 205 16.39 18.73 -11.62
CA ALA A 205 15.45 18.74 -10.50
C ALA A 205 14.73 17.39 -10.38
N PHE A 206 14.65 16.60 -11.45
CA PHE A 206 13.76 15.43 -11.51
C PHE A 206 14.45 14.11 -11.82
N LEU A 207 15.55 14.08 -12.57
CA LEU A 207 16.17 12.83 -13.05
C LEU A 207 17.25 12.29 -12.11
N GLU A 208 17.30 10.98 -11.88
CA GLU A 208 18.25 10.34 -10.95
C GLU A 208 19.71 10.60 -11.31
N ASN A 209 20.05 10.54 -12.59
CA ASN A 209 21.44 10.67 -13.06
C ASN A 209 22.01 12.09 -12.95
N LYS A 210 21.19 13.06 -12.53
CA LYS A 210 21.59 14.46 -12.37
C LYS A 210 21.73 14.80 -10.87
N ASN A 211 22.88 14.44 -10.30
CA ASN A 211 23.24 14.75 -8.93
C ASN A 211 23.78 16.19 -8.81
N THR A 212 23.32 16.92 -7.79
CA THR A 212 23.76 18.27 -7.48
C THR A 212 24.15 18.31 -6.00
N ARG A 213 25.45 18.50 -5.72
CA ARG A 213 25.96 18.80 -4.37
C ARG A 213 25.89 20.31 -4.16
N TRP A 214 25.21 20.73 -3.10
CA TRP A 214 24.95 22.14 -2.81
C TRP A 214 25.88 22.67 -1.73
N ASN A 215 26.81 23.55 -2.11
CA ASN A 215 27.56 24.40 -1.20
C ASN A 215 27.23 25.87 -1.52
N GLN A 216 27.70 26.81 -0.71
CA GLN A 216 27.35 28.23 -0.88
C GLN A 216 27.64 28.76 -2.30
N THR A 217 28.81 28.43 -2.85
CA THR A 217 29.23 28.82 -4.19
C THR A 217 28.39 28.16 -5.27
N SER A 218 28.15 26.84 -5.18
CA SER A 218 27.40 26.10 -6.20
C SER A 218 25.93 26.49 -6.23
N VAL A 219 25.32 26.79 -5.07
CA VAL A 219 23.95 27.30 -4.99
C VAL A 219 23.85 28.68 -5.64
N SER A 220 24.79 29.59 -5.33
CA SER A 220 24.80 30.95 -5.88
C SER A 220 24.97 30.96 -7.40
N HIS A 221 25.97 30.24 -7.91
CA HIS A 221 26.19 30.11 -9.35
C HIS A 221 24.99 29.48 -10.07
N PHE A 222 24.40 28.45 -9.47
CA PHE A 222 23.26 27.78 -10.06
C PHE A 222 22.02 28.70 -10.15
N LEU A 223 21.72 29.41 -9.07
CA LEU A 223 20.59 30.35 -9.02
C LEU A 223 20.78 31.54 -9.96
N LEU A 224 22.01 32.02 -10.10
CA LEU A 224 22.34 33.04 -11.08
C LEU A 224 22.19 32.52 -12.52
N ASN A 225 22.83 31.41 -12.85
CA ASN A 225 22.92 30.92 -14.23
C ASN A 225 21.59 30.40 -14.77
N GLN A 226 20.76 29.76 -13.92
CA GLN A 226 19.50 29.16 -14.36
C GLN A 226 18.27 30.04 -14.12
N PHE A 227 18.35 30.99 -13.18
CA PHE A 227 17.20 31.79 -12.76
C PHE A 227 17.47 33.30 -12.65
N GLY A 228 18.70 33.76 -12.92
CA GLY A 228 19.08 35.17 -12.84
C GLY A 228 19.12 35.75 -11.43
N ILE A 229 19.09 34.91 -10.39
CA ILE A 229 19.02 35.36 -8.99
C ILE A 229 20.43 35.61 -8.47
N LYS A 230 20.72 36.88 -8.14
CA LYS A 230 21.95 37.31 -7.48
C LYS A 230 21.74 37.41 -5.97
N PHE A 231 22.79 37.14 -5.22
CA PHE A 231 22.83 37.36 -3.78
C PHE A 231 23.88 38.39 -3.44
N ASP A 232 23.63 39.16 -2.39
CA ASP A 232 24.66 40.00 -1.79
C ASP A 232 25.80 39.14 -1.25
N ALA A 233 27.01 39.72 -1.21
CA ALA A 233 28.21 39.03 -0.70
C ALA A 233 27.99 38.49 0.72
N ASN A 234 27.24 39.23 1.53
CA ASN A 234 26.97 38.93 2.95
C ASN A 234 25.77 38.01 3.18
N ALA A 235 25.05 37.58 2.13
CA ALA A 235 23.92 36.67 2.32
C ALA A 235 24.39 35.39 3.04
N SER A 236 23.55 34.80 3.89
CA SER A 236 23.89 33.56 4.58
C SER A 236 23.71 32.35 3.65
N TYR A 237 24.35 31.22 3.95
CA TYR A 237 24.09 29.97 3.23
C TYR A 237 22.61 29.53 3.38
N ASN A 238 22.01 29.77 4.54
CA ASN A 238 20.62 29.43 4.80
C ASN A 238 19.64 30.21 3.93
N ASP A 239 19.87 31.50 3.70
CA ASP A 239 18.99 32.31 2.86
C ASP A 239 19.09 31.90 1.38
N ARG A 240 20.30 31.54 0.93
CA ARG A 240 20.49 30.92 -0.39
C ARG A 240 19.75 29.60 -0.54
N LEU A 241 19.78 28.75 0.49
CA LEU A 241 19.03 27.48 0.48
C LEU A 241 17.51 27.67 0.51
N LYS A 242 17.00 28.67 1.24
CA LYS A 242 15.57 29.02 1.22
C LYS A 242 15.15 29.38 -0.20
N GLU A 243 15.94 30.20 -0.86
CA GLU A 243 15.69 30.66 -2.22
C GLU A 243 15.79 29.53 -3.26
N LEU A 244 16.82 28.68 -3.16
CA LEU A 244 16.92 27.46 -3.95
C LEU A 244 15.68 26.58 -3.79
N THR A 245 15.26 26.34 -2.55
CA THR A 245 14.08 25.54 -2.24
C THR A 245 12.82 26.18 -2.85
N ARG A 246 12.68 27.50 -2.75
CA ARG A 246 11.55 28.27 -3.30
C ARG A 246 11.47 28.10 -4.82
N VAL A 247 12.60 28.25 -5.52
CA VAL A 247 12.68 28.14 -6.99
C VAL A 247 12.44 26.70 -7.44
N LEU A 248 13.10 25.72 -6.83
CA LEU A 248 12.90 24.31 -7.16
C LEU A 248 11.45 23.86 -6.92
N ARG A 249 10.76 24.41 -5.90
CA ARG A 249 9.33 24.17 -5.70
C ARG A 249 8.48 24.72 -6.86
N ARG A 250 8.84 25.88 -7.43
CA ARG A 250 8.15 26.43 -8.63
C ARG A 250 8.41 25.55 -9.85
N VAL A 251 9.65 25.14 -10.09
CA VAL A 251 10.03 24.20 -11.17
C VAL A 251 9.23 22.91 -11.04
N ARG A 252 9.17 22.33 -9.83
CA ARG A 252 8.36 21.14 -9.53
C ARG A 252 6.90 21.35 -9.90
N LYS A 253 6.27 22.44 -9.43
CA LYS A 253 4.86 22.73 -9.70
C LYS A 253 4.57 22.83 -11.20
N LYS A 254 5.51 23.37 -11.98
CA LYS A 254 5.34 23.60 -13.43
C LYS A 254 5.63 22.38 -14.30
N HIS A 255 6.60 21.55 -13.92
CA HIS A 255 7.18 20.55 -14.83
C HIS A 255 7.08 19.09 -14.38
N LEU A 256 6.78 18.80 -13.11
CA LEU A 256 6.77 17.41 -12.61
C LEU A 256 5.86 16.48 -13.41
N GLU A 257 4.62 16.92 -13.69
CA GLU A 257 3.66 16.13 -14.45
C GLU A 257 4.14 15.85 -15.88
N PHE A 258 4.87 16.77 -16.47
CA PHE A 258 5.42 16.63 -17.81
C PHE A 258 6.50 15.53 -17.85
N PHE A 259 7.41 15.53 -16.88
CA PHE A 259 8.40 14.45 -16.72
C PHE A 259 7.75 13.11 -16.40
N GLN A 260 6.78 13.07 -15.47
CA GLN A 260 6.03 11.84 -15.15
C GLN A 260 5.29 11.27 -16.36
N ARG A 261 4.73 12.14 -17.22
CA ARG A 261 4.05 11.71 -18.44
C ARG A 261 5.03 11.12 -19.46
N TYR A 262 6.27 11.62 -19.54
CA TYR A 262 7.28 11.06 -20.43
C TYR A 262 7.88 9.75 -19.91
N SER A 263 8.18 9.67 -18.61
CA SER A 263 8.83 8.51 -17.99
C SER A 263 8.11 7.19 -18.31
N GLN A 264 8.89 6.12 -18.43
CA GLN A 264 8.34 4.77 -18.43
C GLN A 264 7.57 4.52 -17.13
N LYS A 265 6.39 3.91 -17.24
CA LYS A 265 5.46 3.72 -16.11
C LYS A 265 5.30 2.24 -15.81
N LYS A 266 5.32 1.90 -14.53
CA LYS A 266 4.96 0.59 -14.03
C LYS A 266 3.87 0.72 -12.99
N ILE A 267 2.75 0.04 -13.22
CA ILE A 267 1.67 0.00 -12.24
C ILE A 267 1.91 -1.18 -11.31
N ARG A 268 1.79 -0.91 -10.02
CA ARG A 268 2.10 -1.85 -8.95
C ARG A 268 0.92 -1.92 -8.01
N PHE A 269 0.43 -3.14 -7.75
CA PHE A 269 -0.54 -3.35 -6.68
C PHE A 269 0.11 -3.20 -5.32
N THR A 270 -0.65 -2.66 -4.37
CA THR A 270 -0.22 -2.51 -2.98
C THR A 270 -1.43 -2.40 -2.07
N TRP A 271 -1.23 -2.60 -0.78
CA TRP A 271 -2.27 -2.38 0.22
C TRP A 271 -2.23 -0.96 0.77
N TYR A 272 -3.41 -0.43 1.01
CA TYR A 272 -3.68 0.82 1.72
C TYR A 272 -4.49 0.51 2.97
N LEU A 273 -4.37 1.34 4.01
CA LEU A 273 -5.29 1.36 5.13
C LEU A 273 -6.55 2.12 4.73
N SER A 274 -7.73 1.68 5.19
CA SER A 274 -9.01 2.33 4.94
C SER A 274 -9.02 3.78 5.44
N ASN A 275 -9.88 4.62 4.85
CA ASN A 275 -10.09 5.98 5.30
C ASN A 275 -10.52 6.00 6.77
N ASP A 276 -11.44 5.12 7.17
CA ASP A 276 -11.94 5.03 8.55
C ASP A 276 -10.79 4.77 9.55
N PHE A 277 -9.88 3.84 9.20
CA PHE A 277 -8.69 3.57 10.00
C PHE A 277 -7.78 4.80 10.07
N MET A 278 -7.49 5.42 8.93
CA MET A 278 -6.58 6.57 8.86
C MET A 278 -7.12 7.79 9.61
N GLU A 279 -8.43 8.04 9.54
CA GLU A 279 -9.11 9.10 10.29
C GLU A 279 -9.15 8.82 11.79
N SER A 280 -9.35 7.56 12.19
CA SER A 280 -9.27 7.14 13.58
C SER A 280 -7.85 7.32 14.13
N ALA A 281 -6.84 6.87 13.40
CA ALA A 281 -5.43 7.01 13.76
C ALA A 281 -5.01 8.48 13.86
N GLU A 282 -5.46 9.33 12.93
CA GLU A 282 -5.20 10.76 13.01
C GLU A 282 -5.82 11.39 14.27
N ARG A 283 -7.08 11.06 14.59
CA ARG A 283 -7.74 11.52 15.81
C ARG A 283 -7.01 11.06 17.07
N GLU A 284 -6.60 9.80 17.13
CA GLU A 284 -5.82 9.27 18.24
C GLU A 284 -4.51 10.06 18.42
N LEU A 285 -3.71 10.22 17.36
CA LEU A 285 -2.44 10.94 17.42
C LEU A 285 -2.62 12.39 17.86
N ASN A 286 -3.59 13.11 17.31
CA ASN A 286 -3.86 14.49 17.70
C ASN A 286 -4.17 14.59 19.20
N LYS A 287 -5.06 13.72 19.71
CA LYS A 287 -5.40 13.66 21.14
C LYS A 287 -4.17 13.35 22.01
N LYS A 288 -3.24 12.50 21.54
CA LYS A 288 -2.01 12.20 22.30
C LYS A 288 -1.00 13.35 22.28
N ILE A 289 -0.94 14.15 21.22
CA ILE A 289 -0.14 15.39 21.21
C ILE A 289 -0.63 16.34 22.30
N ASP A 290 -1.95 16.52 22.43
CA ASP A 290 -2.52 17.41 23.45
C ASP A 290 -2.18 16.96 24.89
N LEU A 291 -1.88 15.69 25.09
CA LEU A 291 -1.54 15.13 26.40
C LEU A 291 -0.04 15.19 26.75
N ILE A 292 0.82 15.67 25.84
CA ILE A 292 2.28 15.76 26.11
C ILE A 292 2.55 16.72 27.28
N SER A 293 1.86 17.86 27.32
CA SER A 293 1.97 18.84 28.42
C SER A 293 1.55 18.29 29.78
N THR A 294 0.84 17.15 29.81
CA THR A 294 0.37 16.49 31.03
C THR A 294 1.29 15.36 31.52
N GLY A 295 2.51 15.27 30.98
CA GLY A 295 3.49 14.23 31.35
C GLY A 295 3.19 12.83 30.79
N LYS A 296 2.17 12.67 29.95
CA LYS A 296 1.72 11.37 29.39
C LYS A 296 2.30 11.09 27.99
N ALA A 297 3.54 11.52 27.76
CA ALA A 297 4.13 11.54 26.43
C ALA A 297 4.43 10.15 25.83
N ASP A 298 4.65 9.13 26.67
CA ASP A 298 4.85 7.74 26.22
C ASP A 298 3.65 7.17 25.45
N ARG A 299 2.45 7.70 25.70
CA ARG A 299 1.24 7.29 24.95
C ARG A 299 1.30 7.71 23.48
N LEU A 300 1.98 8.81 23.16
CA LEU A 300 2.22 9.19 21.76
C LEU A 300 3.18 8.20 21.11
N LYS A 301 4.25 7.81 21.81
CA LYS A 301 5.20 6.79 21.34
C LYS A 301 4.49 5.47 21.06
N GLU A 302 3.68 4.97 21.98
CA GLU A 302 2.94 3.72 21.77
C GLU A 302 2.03 3.79 20.53
N ALA A 303 1.29 4.90 20.36
CA ALA A 303 0.40 5.10 19.22
C ALA A 303 1.16 5.18 17.89
N THR A 304 2.29 5.87 17.83
CA THR A 304 3.11 5.97 16.61
C THR A 304 3.76 4.64 16.25
N TYR A 305 4.20 3.85 17.23
CA TYR A 305 4.73 2.51 17.02
C TYR A 305 3.64 1.54 16.53
N ARG A 306 2.45 1.58 17.15
CA ARG A 306 1.30 0.78 16.72
C ARG A 306 0.92 1.10 15.28
N LEU A 307 0.83 2.39 14.93
CA LEU A 307 0.57 2.83 13.56
C LEU A 307 1.66 2.31 12.60
N SER A 308 2.93 2.41 12.98
CA SER A 308 4.06 1.98 12.16
C SER A 308 4.11 0.48 11.91
N ALA A 309 3.52 -0.34 12.79
CA ALA A 309 3.40 -1.79 12.60
C ALA A 309 2.54 -2.18 11.38
N HIS A 310 1.77 -1.23 10.82
CA HIS A 310 1.01 -1.44 9.59
C HIS A 310 1.80 -1.09 8.32
N GLY A 311 3.04 -0.61 8.41
CA GLY A 311 3.88 -0.08 7.30
C GLY A 311 4.49 -1.12 6.35
N ASN A 312 3.84 -2.27 6.22
CA ASN A 312 4.35 -3.47 5.55
C ASN A 312 4.34 -3.34 4.02
N PHE A 313 3.41 -2.54 3.50
CA PHE A 313 3.21 -2.35 2.06
C PHE A 313 3.48 -0.91 1.65
N HIS A 314 3.88 -0.70 0.39
CA HIS A 314 4.20 0.64 -0.11
C HIS A 314 3.08 1.68 0.09
N GLY A 315 1.82 1.31 -0.17
CA GLY A 315 0.67 2.19 0.04
C GLY A 315 0.51 2.58 1.52
N THR A 316 0.45 1.58 2.41
CA THR A 316 0.38 1.81 3.87
C THR A 316 1.55 2.65 4.40
N ARG A 317 2.78 2.36 3.97
CA ARG A 317 3.99 3.11 4.33
C ARG A 317 3.89 4.58 3.93
N HIS A 318 3.39 4.84 2.72
CA HIS A 318 3.18 6.21 2.25
C HIS A 318 2.12 6.94 3.09
N GLN A 319 0.99 6.29 3.40
CA GLN A 319 -0.06 6.87 4.25
C GLN A 319 0.43 7.19 5.66
N ILE A 320 1.10 6.23 6.30
CA ILE A 320 1.68 6.38 7.64
C ILE A 320 2.72 7.49 7.64
N GLY A 321 3.64 7.51 6.67
CA GLY A 321 4.66 8.55 6.57
C GLY A 321 4.07 9.95 6.41
N LYS A 322 2.99 10.10 5.61
CA LYS A 322 2.27 11.37 5.46
C LYS A 322 1.60 11.81 6.77
N LEU A 323 0.94 10.89 7.46
CA LEU A 323 0.30 11.18 8.75
C LEU A 323 1.35 11.52 9.83
N GLN A 324 2.45 10.79 9.89
CA GLN A 324 3.57 11.09 10.79
C GLN A 324 4.18 12.46 10.49
N ALA A 325 4.40 12.82 9.21
CA ALA A 325 4.90 14.15 8.85
C ALA A 325 3.96 15.27 9.32
N LYS A 326 2.64 15.10 9.15
CA LYS A 326 1.62 16.04 9.67
C LYS A 326 1.68 16.15 11.20
N THR A 327 1.78 15.01 11.88
CA THR A 327 1.87 14.91 13.34
C THR A 327 3.12 15.61 13.86
N ARG A 328 4.29 15.35 13.25
CA ARG A 328 5.56 16.03 13.56
C ARG A 328 5.47 17.53 13.34
N SER A 329 4.87 17.98 12.24
CA SER A 329 4.68 19.41 11.97
C SER A 329 3.88 20.09 13.08
N LYS A 330 2.81 19.46 13.57
CA LYS A 330 2.00 19.97 14.68
C LYS A 330 2.77 19.98 16.01
N LEU A 331 3.59 18.97 16.25
CA LEU A 331 4.46 18.90 17.43
C LEU A 331 5.50 20.03 17.39
N ASN A 332 6.17 20.21 16.26
CA ASN A 332 7.21 21.23 16.07
C ASN A 332 6.68 22.66 16.26
N SER A 333 5.42 22.92 15.89
CA SER A 333 4.79 24.23 16.10
C SER A 333 4.41 24.50 17.56
N ARG A 334 4.33 23.46 18.40
CA ARG A 334 3.88 23.57 19.78
C ARG A 334 5.01 23.53 20.80
N ASP A 335 6.13 22.87 20.48
CA ASP A 335 7.19 22.62 21.44
C ASP A 335 8.57 23.09 20.92
N PRO A 336 9.25 24.03 21.62
CA PRO A 336 10.60 24.46 21.28
C PRO A 336 11.63 23.31 21.25
N ASN A 337 11.45 22.26 22.07
CA ASN A 337 12.33 21.09 22.20
C ASN A 337 12.00 19.96 21.21
N HIS A 338 11.23 20.25 20.16
CA HIS A 338 10.75 19.28 19.18
C HIS A 338 11.80 18.35 18.57
N LYS A 339 13.07 18.75 18.45
CA LYS A 339 14.14 17.86 17.94
C LYS A 339 14.32 16.61 18.80
N LYS A 340 14.37 16.77 20.13
CA LYS A 340 14.50 15.66 21.09
C LYS A 340 13.23 14.81 21.13
N LEU A 341 12.06 15.45 21.10
CA LEU A 341 10.76 14.77 21.11
C LEU A 341 10.51 13.95 19.84
N ASN A 342 10.94 14.46 18.67
CA ASN A 342 10.84 13.74 17.41
C ASN A 342 11.67 12.44 17.41
N GLN A 343 12.86 12.46 18.03
CA GLN A 343 13.69 11.26 18.19
C GLN A 343 13.10 10.27 19.20
N MET A 344 12.45 10.78 20.25
CA MET A 344 11.88 9.96 21.32
C MET A 344 10.59 9.24 20.91
N TYR A 345 9.72 9.92 20.14
CA TYR A 345 8.34 9.47 19.92
C TYR A 345 8.07 8.88 18.55
N PHE A 346 8.98 9.01 17.58
CA PHE A 346 8.76 8.46 16.25
C PHE A 346 9.82 7.42 15.94
N PRO A 347 9.43 6.23 15.44
CA PRO A 347 10.41 5.23 15.04
C PRO A 347 11.28 5.79 13.90
N GLN A 348 12.59 5.59 14.01
CA GLN A 348 13.55 5.99 12.98
C GLN A 348 13.41 5.10 11.74
N ASN A 349 13.11 3.81 11.95
CA ASN A 349 12.89 2.82 10.92
C ASN A 349 11.48 2.24 11.05
N LEU A 350 10.76 2.12 9.94
CA LEU A 350 9.54 1.33 9.89
C LEU A 350 9.93 -0.16 10.04
N HIS A 351 9.27 -0.87 10.93
CA HIS A 351 9.56 -2.28 11.18
C HIS A 351 9.47 -3.11 9.89
N TYR A 352 10.46 -3.96 9.67
CA TYR A 352 10.41 -5.01 8.65
C TYR A 352 9.53 -6.17 9.14
N VAL A 353 8.72 -6.72 8.23
CA VAL A 353 7.85 -7.86 8.51
C VAL A 353 8.66 -9.14 8.59
N ARG A 354 8.35 -9.99 9.58
CA ARG A 354 8.69 -11.41 9.57
C ARG A 354 7.57 -12.19 8.87
N PHE A 355 7.87 -12.76 7.72
CA PHE A 355 6.98 -13.71 7.03
C PHE A 355 7.10 -15.08 7.69
N THR A 356 6.07 -15.91 7.55
CA THR A 356 6.17 -17.30 8.01
C THR A 356 7.23 -18.02 7.16
N ALA A 357 8.27 -18.57 7.82
CA ALA A 357 9.44 -19.15 7.14
C ALA A 357 9.08 -20.37 6.28
N LYS A 358 8.10 -21.17 6.69
CA LYS A 358 7.62 -22.35 5.96
C LYS A 358 6.12 -22.21 5.68
N LYS A 359 5.75 -22.16 4.41
CA LYS A 359 4.33 -22.19 3.97
C LYS A 359 3.85 -23.63 3.96
N ALA A 360 2.61 -23.87 4.42
CA ALA A 360 1.98 -25.17 4.30
C ALA A 360 1.73 -25.50 2.81
N GLN A 361 2.04 -26.72 2.41
CA GLN A 361 1.94 -27.17 1.02
C GLN A 361 0.61 -27.90 0.74
N ASN A 362 0.01 -28.48 1.77
CA ASN A 362 -1.20 -29.28 1.68
C ASN A 362 -2.11 -29.07 2.91
N MET A 363 -3.31 -29.63 2.85
CA MET A 363 -4.34 -29.46 3.88
C MET A 363 -3.91 -30.00 5.24
N LYS A 364 -3.24 -31.16 5.29
CA LYS A 364 -2.75 -31.78 6.53
C LYS A 364 -1.71 -30.89 7.23
N GLU A 365 -0.76 -30.36 6.49
CA GLU A 365 0.22 -29.40 7.03
C GLU A 365 -0.46 -28.13 7.51
N PHE A 366 -1.47 -27.64 6.78
CA PHE A 366 -2.20 -26.44 7.17
C PHE A 366 -2.93 -26.61 8.50
N GLU A 367 -3.60 -27.74 8.73
CA GLU A 367 -4.26 -28.05 10.00
C GLU A 367 -3.30 -28.04 11.18
N LEU A 368 -2.09 -28.59 11.01
CA LEU A 368 -1.06 -28.54 12.03
C LEU A 368 -0.63 -27.10 12.35
N VAL A 369 -0.47 -26.27 11.31
CA VAL A 369 -0.15 -24.84 11.47
C VAL A 369 -1.29 -24.10 12.17
N CYS A 370 -2.55 -24.43 11.90
CA CYS A 370 -3.72 -23.85 12.59
C CYS A 370 -3.70 -24.18 14.08
N ARG A 371 -3.51 -25.45 14.45
CA ARG A 371 -3.39 -25.87 15.87
C ARG A 371 -2.26 -25.17 16.60
N ASN A 372 -1.12 -24.97 15.92
CA ASN A 372 0.00 -24.22 16.49
C ASN A 372 -0.32 -22.73 16.65
N ALA A 373 -1.06 -22.14 15.70
CA ALA A 373 -1.52 -20.76 15.80
C ALA A 373 -2.46 -20.57 16.99
N ASP A 374 -3.36 -21.51 17.26
CA ASP A 374 -4.25 -21.49 18.44
C ASP A 374 -3.45 -21.50 19.74
N LYS A 375 -2.48 -22.42 19.87
CA LYS A 375 -1.61 -22.48 21.05
C LYS A 375 -0.85 -21.16 21.28
N ILE A 376 -0.32 -20.56 20.22
CA ILE A 376 0.39 -19.28 20.30
C ILE A 376 -0.57 -18.16 20.71
N TYR A 377 -1.80 -18.17 20.20
CA TYR A 377 -2.81 -17.18 20.52
C TYR A 377 -3.25 -17.26 21.99
N LEU A 378 -3.58 -18.46 22.47
CA LEU A 378 -3.94 -18.71 23.88
C LEU A 378 -2.81 -18.27 24.83
N ASN A 379 -1.57 -18.69 24.56
CA ASN A 379 -0.41 -18.28 25.35
C ASN A 379 -0.21 -16.74 25.40
N LYS A 380 -0.56 -16.03 24.32
CA LYS A 380 -0.50 -14.56 24.31
C LYS A 380 -1.61 -13.94 25.16
N GLN A 381 -2.83 -14.45 25.08
CA GLN A 381 -3.94 -14.00 25.92
C GLN A 381 -3.61 -14.21 27.40
N ASP A 382 -3.10 -15.39 27.77
CA ASP A 382 -2.73 -15.70 29.15
C ASP A 382 -1.67 -14.74 29.69
N ARG A 383 -0.61 -14.48 28.91
CA ARG A 383 0.42 -13.51 29.28
C ARG A 383 -0.13 -12.08 29.43
N GLN A 384 -1.10 -11.71 28.60
CA GLN A 384 -1.70 -10.39 28.65
C GLN A 384 -2.63 -10.24 29.86
N ASN A 385 -3.42 -11.27 30.17
CA ASN A 385 -4.24 -11.34 31.37
C ASN A 385 -3.39 -11.27 32.65
N SER A 386 -2.26 -11.98 32.70
CA SER A 386 -1.33 -11.90 33.84
C SER A 386 -0.69 -10.53 34.01
N LYS A 387 -0.37 -9.83 32.90
CA LYS A 387 0.12 -8.44 32.95
C LYS A 387 -0.95 -7.47 33.43
N ASP A 388 -2.18 -7.60 32.95
CA ASP A 388 -3.30 -6.76 33.36
C ASP A 388 -3.69 -7.00 34.83
N GLN A 389 -3.56 -8.23 35.33
CA GLN A 389 -3.73 -8.55 36.75
C GLN A 389 -2.62 -7.93 37.62
N HIS A 390 -1.36 -7.97 37.20
CA HIS A 390 -0.26 -7.28 37.89
C HIS A 390 -0.48 -5.76 37.94
N LEU A 391 -0.81 -5.14 36.80
CA LEU A 391 -1.14 -3.70 36.73
C LEU A 391 -2.34 -3.29 37.60
N ARG A 392 -3.31 -4.20 37.82
CA ARG A 392 -4.43 -3.97 38.74
C ARG A 392 -4.03 -4.13 40.21
N ARG A 393 -3.11 -5.05 40.54
CA ARG A 393 -2.56 -5.19 41.89
C ARG A 393 -1.72 -3.97 42.27
N ASP A 394 -0.86 -3.50 41.38
CA ASP A 394 0.00 -2.32 41.62
C ASP A 394 -0.83 -1.02 41.82
N LYS A 395 -1.96 -0.89 41.13
CA LYS A 395 -2.90 0.22 41.36
C LYS A 395 -3.62 0.16 42.71
N LYS A 396 -3.90 -1.05 43.23
CA LYS A 396 -4.52 -1.22 44.56
C LYS A 396 -3.51 -0.95 45.68
N THR A 397 -2.25 -1.34 45.53
CA THR A 397 -1.20 -1.02 46.51
C THR A 397 -0.91 0.48 46.57
N HIS A 398 -0.94 1.20 45.45
CA HIS A 398 -0.81 2.67 45.48
C HIS A 398 -2.02 3.42 46.08
N SER A 399 -3.23 2.87 46.00
CA SER A 399 -4.40 3.47 46.68
C SER A 399 -4.45 3.20 48.19
N PHE A 400 -3.75 2.16 48.68
CA PHE A 400 -3.67 1.85 50.12
C PHE A 400 -2.54 2.58 50.85
N ILE A 401 -1.60 3.20 50.12
CA ILE A 401 -0.50 4.00 50.70
C ILE A 401 -0.88 5.50 50.76
N ALA A 402 -2.00 5.90 50.14
CA ALA A 402 -2.49 7.28 50.09
C ALA A 402 -3.76 7.52 50.92
N SER A 403 -4.09 6.61 51.84
CA SER A 403 -5.24 6.69 52.77
C SER A 403 -4.76 6.73 54.20
#